data_AF-A0A843BYZ1-F1
#
_entry.id   AF-A0A843BYZ1-F1
#
_cell.length_a   1.000
_cell.length_b   1.000
_cell.length_c   1.000
_cell.angle_alpha   90.00
_cell.angle_beta   90.00
_cell.angle_gamma   90.00
#
_symmetry.space_group_name_H-M   'P 1'
#
loop_
_entity.id
_entity.type
_entity.pdbx_description
1 polymer ?
#
loop_
_entity_poly.entity_id
_entity_poly.type
_entity_poly.pdbx_seq_one_letter_code
_entity_poly.pdbx_strand_id
1 'polypeptide(L)'
;MWNKNQADEIKEVNLKDADETSRLLALKEGIFVDPSSGGIFYVALEKTKELDEGLIVSISPDSGEKYLSTTLCDPVLCLEFAKNIKLNVHIVMKSYIELNIQRSLRRGFVII
;
A
#
# COMPACT_ATOMS: atom_id res chain seq x y z
N MET A 1 5.25 -4.90 -21.42
CA MET A 1 6.25 -5.89 -20.95
C MET A 1 7.11 -5.22 -19.88
N TRP A 2 7.52 -5.97 -18.86
CA TRP A 2 8.37 -5.52 -17.76
C TRP A 2 9.80 -5.15 -18.24
N ASN A 3 10.38 -4.08 -17.69
CA ASN A 3 11.77 -3.67 -17.94
C ASN A 3 12.45 -3.24 -16.63
N LYS A 4 13.37 -4.07 -16.12
CA LYS A 4 14.10 -3.82 -14.87
C LYS A 4 14.89 -2.51 -14.84
N ASN A 5 15.31 -1.98 -16.00
CA ASN A 5 16.11 -0.76 -16.06
C ASN A 5 15.26 0.51 -15.84
N GLN A 6 13.94 0.39 -15.73
CA GLN A 6 13.03 1.48 -15.41
C GLN A 6 12.70 1.57 -13.91
N ALA A 7 13.12 0.59 -13.11
CA ALA A 7 12.91 0.60 -11.67
C ALA A 7 14.17 1.11 -10.96
N ASP A 8 14.00 2.17 -10.14
CA ASP A 8 15.07 2.69 -9.30
C ASP A 8 15.38 1.75 -8.13
N GLU A 9 14.36 1.07 -7.61
CA GLU A 9 14.45 0.17 -6.46
C GLU A 9 13.51 -1.03 -6.65
N ILE A 10 13.91 -2.20 -6.14
CA ILE A 10 13.08 -3.40 -6.07
C ILE A 10 13.06 -3.87 -4.62
N LYS A 11 11.87 -4.00 -4.04
CA LYS A 11 11.66 -4.52 -2.69
C LYS A 11 10.90 -5.83 -2.74
N GLU A 12 11.36 -6.80 -1.96
CA GLU A 12 10.61 -8.03 -1.70
C GLU A 12 9.74 -7.83 -0.46
N VAL A 13 8.51 -8.32 -0.53
CA VAL A 13 7.53 -8.21 0.55
C VAL A 13 6.98 -9.59 0.84
N ASN A 14 6.93 -9.96 2.12
CA ASN A 14 6.34 -11.21 2.53
C ASN A 14 4.81 -11.12 2.49
N LEU A 15 4.16 -12.24 2.18
CA LEU A 15 2.70 -12.31 2.14
C LEU A 15 2.04 -11.87 3.45
N LYS A 16 2.67 -12.18 4.60
CA LYS A 16 2.15 -11.76 5.91
C LYS A 16 2.07 -10.24 6.05
N ASP A 17 3.14 -9.53 5.71
CA ASP A 17 3.20 -8.07 5.81
C ASP A 17 2.22 -7.41 4.83
N ALA A 18 2.07 -8.02 3.65
CA ALA A 18 1.12 -7.61 2.62
C ALA A 18 -0.35 -7.79 3.06
N ASP A 19 -0.70 -8.97 3.60
CA ASP A 19 -2.04 -9.25 4.13
C ASP A 19 -2.36 -8.34 5.33
N GLU A 20 -1.43 -8.18 6.27
CA GLU A 20 -1.61 -7.31 7.44
C GLU A 20 -1.79 -5.84 7.04
N THR A 21 -1.04 -5.36 6.06
CA THR A 21 -1.20 -3.99 5.55
C THR A 21 -2.52 -3.81 4.80
N SER A 22 -2.98 -4.81 4.07
CA SER A 22 -4.33 -4.80 3.45
C SER A 22 -5.43 -4.72 4.51
N ARG A 23 -5.30 -5.47 5.61
CA ARG A 23 -6.23 -5.37 6.76
C ARG A 23 -6.15 -4.00 7.44
N LEU A 24 -4.95 -3.41 7.53
CA LEU A 24 -4.76 -2.07 8.08
C LEU A 24 -5.54 -1.03 7.27
N LEU A 25 -5.39 -1.05 5.94
CA LEU A 25 -6.12 -0.15 5.03
C LEU A 25 -7.63 -0.31 5.16
N ALA A 26 -8.12 -1.55 5.24
CA ALA A 26 -9.54 -1.81 5.40
C ALA A 26 -10.08 -1.26 6.74
N LEU A 27 -9.34 -1.44 7.83
CA LEU A 27 -9.77 -1.07 9.17
C LEU A 27 -9.60 0.42 9.50
N LYS A 28 -8.58 1.08 8.93
CA LYS A 28 -8.28 2.49 9.21
C LYS A 28 -8.87 3.45 8.20
N GLU A 29 -8.85 3.07 6.94
CA GLU A 29 -9.23 3.95 5.82
C GLU A 29 -10.51 3.48 5.12
N GLY A 30 -11.05 2.30 5.47
CA GLY A 30 -12.20 1.73 4.78
C GLY A 30 -11.89 1.24 3.37
N ILE A 31 -10.60 1.04 3.05
CA ILE A 31 -10.14 0.64 1.72
C ILE A 31 -9.77 -0.84 1.75
N PHE A 32 -10.65 -1.66 1.19
CA PHE A 32 -10.42 -3.10 1.13
C PHE A 32 -9.81 -3.50 -0.22
N VAL A 33 -8.53 -3.85 -0.19
CA VAL A 33 -7.71 -4.16 -1.37
C VAL A 33 -7.11 -5.55 -1.29
N ASP A 34 -6.57 -6.01 -2.41
CA ASP A 34 -5.89 -7.29 -2.52
C ASP A 34 -4.53 -7.32 -1.79
N PRO A 35 -3.96 -8.51 -1.53
CA PRO A 35 -2.64 -8.62 -0.90
C PRO A 35 -1.53 -7.87 -1.65
N SER A 36 -1.55 -7.82 -2.99
CA SER A 36 -0.50 -7.10 -3.73
C SER A 36 -0.54 -5.61 -3.44
N SER A 37 -1.73 -4.99 -3.39
CA SER A 37 -1.89 -3.61 -2.95
C SER A 37 -1.39 -3.38 -1.53
N GLY A 38 -1.65 -4.32 -0.62
CA GLY A 38 -1.10 -4.27 0.74
C GLY A 38 0.43 -4.28 0.77
N GLY A 39 1.06 -5.10 -0.09
CA GLY A 39 2.52 -5.12 -0.21
C GLY A 39 3.11 -3.81 -0.74
N ILE A 40 2.45 -3.20 -1.73
CA ILE A 40 2.83 -1.87 -2.24
C ILE A 40 2.72 -0.82 -1.13
N PHE A 41 1.62 -0.84 -0.38
CA PHE A 41 1.42 0.12 0.71
C PHE A 41 2.36 -0.12 1.89
N TYR A 42 2.75 -1.37 2.15
CA TYR A 42 3.77 -1.70 3.14
C TYR A 42 5.10 -1.03 2.79
N VAL A 43 5.54 -1.15 1.53
CA VAL A 43 6.77 -0.47 1.06
C VAL A 43 6.61 1.05 1.11
N ALA A 44 5.42 1.58 0.80
CA ALA A 44 5.14 3.01 0.93
C ALA A 44 5.31 3.50 2.38
N LEU A 45 4.74 2.78 3.35
CA LEU A 45 4.91 3.10 4.77
C LEU A 45 6.38 3.03 5.20
N GLU A 46 7.14 2.02 4.76
CA GLU A 46 8.57 1.97 5.03
C GLU A 46 9.30 3.17 4.42
N LYS A 47 8.98 3.54 3.17
CA LYS A 47 9.60 4.67 2.48
C LYS A 47 9.31 6.01 3.14
N THR A 48 8.14 6.18 3.77
CA THR A 48 7.85 7.41 4.53
C THR A 48 8.84 7.67 5.66
N LYS A 49 9.47 6.62 6.21
CA LYS A 49 10.47 6.76 7.29
C LYS A 49 11.81 7.32 6.78
N GLU A 50 12.05 7.30 5.48
CA GLU A 50 13.25 7.81 4.83
C GLU A 50 13.09 9.25 4.33
N LEU A 51 11.87 9.80 4.37
CA LEU A 51 11.53 11.12 3.84
C LEU A 51 11.18 12.08 4.98
N ASP A 52 11.81 13.24 5.02
CA ASP A 52 11.41 14.33 5.94
C ASP A 52 10.09 14.98 5.49
N GLU A 53 9.92 15.15 4.17
CA GLU A 53 8.72 15.66 3.51
C GLU A 53 8.63 15.14 2.08
N GLY A 54 7.41 14.97 1.55
CA GLY A 54 7.19 14.54 0.17
C GLY A 54 5.81 13.96 -0.09
N LEU A 55 5.55 13.56 -1.34
CA LEU A 55 4.36 12.79 -1.72
C LEU A 55 4.76 11.41 -2.23
N ILE A 56 4.16 10.38 -1.67
CA ILE A 56 4.25 9.01 -2.20
C ILE A 56 2.95 8.70 -2.95
N VAL A 57 3.09 8.14 -4.14
CA VAL A 57 1.97 7.66 -4.96
C VAL A 57 2.11 6.15 -5.10
N SER A 58 1.10 5.42 -4.65
CA SER A 58 1.01 3.96 -4.78
C SER A 58 -0.10 3.55 -5.74
N ILE A 59 0.09 2.44 -6.45
CA ILE A 59 -0.93 1.90 -7.37
C ILE A 59 -1.52 0.62 -6.79
N SER A 60 -2.84 0.57 -6.62
CA SER A 60 -3.57 -0.65 -6.23
C SER A 60 -4.14 -1.34 -7.47
N PRO A 61 -3.65 -2.53 -7.86
CA PRO A 61 -4.10 -3.20 -9.07
C PRO A 61 -5.50 -3.83 -8.97
N ASP A 62 -5.94 -4.19 -7.76
CA ASP A 62 -7.23 -4.86 -7.55
C ASP A 62 -7.84 -4.50 -6.19
N SER A 63 -9.14 -4.73 -6.07
CA SER A 63 -9.88 -4.64 -4.81
C SER A 63 -9.96 -5.99 -4.10
N GLY A 64 -10.31 -5.96 -2.81
CA GLY A 64 -10.20 -7.14 -1.93
C GLY A 64 -11.31 -8.20 -2.12
N GLU A 65 -12.38 -7.93 -2.86
CA GLU A 65 -13.57 -8.80 -2.94
C GLU A 65 -13.29 -10.19 -3.50
N LYS A 66 -12.27 -10.33 -4.36
CA LYS A 66 -11.86 -11.61 -4.92
C LYS A 66 -11.12 -12.48 -3.90
N TYR A 67 -10.70 -11.92 -2.77
CA TYR A 67 -9.84 -12.52 -1.77
C TYR A 67 -10.57 -12.89 -0.47
N LEU A 68 -11.91 -12.85 -0.48
CA LEU A 68 -12.73 -13.19 0.69
C LEU A 68 -12.55 -14.63 1.20
N SER A 69 -12.08 -15.55 0.35
CA SER A 69 -11.83 -16.95 0.68
C SER A 69 -10.37 -17.27 1.01
N THR A 70 -9.49 -16.27 1.12
CA THR A 70 -8.07 -16.44 1.44
C THR A 70 -7.76 -16.11 2.91
N THR A 71 -6.51 -16.30 3.31
CA THR A 71 -6.01 -15.92 4.64
C THR A 71 -6.20 -14.43 4.95
N LEU A 72 -6.31 -13.58 3.92
CA LEU A 72 -6.58 -12.15 4.10
C LEU A 72 -7.83 -11.92 4.96
N CYS A 73 -8.88 -12.70 4.72
CA CYS A 73 -10.18 -12.59 5.39
C CYS A 73 -10.43 -13.68 6.45
N ASP A 74 -9.39 -14.42 6.85
CA ASP A 74 -9.53 -15.39 7.94
C ASP A 74 -9.99 -14.66 9.23
N PRO A 75 -11.10 -15.08 9.85
CA PRO A 75 -11.66 -14.38 11.01
C PRO A 75 -10.71 -14.32 12.20
N VAL A 76 -9.89 -15.36 12.43
CA VAL A 76 -8.96 -15.41 13.55
C VAL A 76 -7.83 -14.41 13.31
N LEU A 77 -7.22 -14.43 12.13
CA LEU A 77 -6.16 -13.49 11.75
C LEU A 77 -6.65 -12.04 11.78
N CYS A 78 -7.87 -11.77 11.29
CA CYS A 78 -8.46 -10.44 11.35
C CYS A 78 -8.64 -9.94 12.78
N LEU A 79 -9.16 -10.80 13.68
CA LEU A 79 -9.36 -10.46 15.08
C LEU A 79 -8.04 -10.27 15.82
N GLU A 80 -7.04 -11.12 15.56
CA GLU A 80 -5.69 -10.99 16.12
C GLU A 80 -5.04 -9.68 15.68
N PHE A 81 -5.14 -9.34 14.40
CA PHE A 81 -4.62 -8.10 13.86
C PHE A 81 -5.32 -6.88 14.48
N ALA A 82 -6.66 -6.86 14.50
CA ALA A 82 -7.44 -5.75 15.03
C ALA A 82 -7.15 -5.45 16.51
N LYS A 83 -6.87 -6.47 17.32
CA LYS A 83 -6.46 -6.32 18.74
C LYS A 83 -5.10 -5.64 18.91
N ASN A 84 -4.22 -5.77 17.93
CA ASN A 84 -2.82 -5.33 18.01
C ASN A 84 -2.54 -4.01 17.26
N ILE A 85 -3.53 -3.42 16.59
CA ILE A 85 -3.36 -2.14 15.89
C ILE A 85 -2.98 -1.02 16.88
N LYS A 86 -1.71 -0.59 16.81
CA LYS A 86 -1.16 0.57 17.54
C LYS A 86 -0.40 1.49 16.59
N LEU A 87 -1.11 2.11 15.65
CA LEU A 87 -0.52 3.07 14.71
C LEU A 87 -1.42 4.31 14.61
N ASN A 88 -0.82 5.48 14.86
CA ASN A 88 -1.36 6.80 14.53
C ASN A 88 -0.75 7.22 13.18
N VAL A 89 -1.25 6.63 12.09
CA VAL A 89 -0.93 7.10 10.74
C VAL A 89 -2.18 7.79 10.22
N HIS A 90 -2.07 9.06 9.83
CA HIS A 90 -3.12 9.74 9.07
C HIS A 90 -2.81 9.55 7.60
N ILE A 91 -3.48 8.60 6.95
CA ILE A 91 -3.36 8.40 5.51
C ILE A 91 -4.34 9.37 4.84
N VAL A 92 -3.84 10.50 4.35
CA VAL A 92 -4.67 11.42 3.57
C VAL A 92 -4.68 10.96 2.12
N MET A 93 -5.65 10.11 1.78
CA MET A 93 -5.79 9.62 0.41
C MET A 93 -6.61 10.61 -0.43
N LYS A 94 -5.99 11.16 -1.47
CA LYS A 94 -6.68 11.97 -2.49
C LYS A 94 -6.80 11.15 -3.77
N SER A 95 -8.03 10.95 -4.24
CA SER A 95 -8.27 10.39 -5.56
C SER A 95 -7.87 11.43 -6.61
N TYR A 96 -6.82 11.14 -7.39
CA TYR A 96 -6.46 11.92 -8.58
C TYR A 96 -6.79 11.08 -9.82
N ILE A 97 -7.90 11.40 -10.49
CA ILE A 97 -8.41 10.69 -11.67
C ILE A 97 -7.70 11.07 -12.98
N GLU A 98 -6.76 12.02 -12.98
CA GLU A 98 -5.96 12.34 -14.18
C GLU A 98 -4.48 12.54 -13.84
N LEU A 99 -3.72 11.45 -13.82
CA LEU A 99 -2.26 11.54 -13.87
C LEU A 99 -1.80 11.48 -15.32
N ASN A 100 -1.79 12.64 -15.98
CA ASN A 100 -0.90 12.86 -17.12
C ASN A 100 0.54 12.91 -16.58
N ILE A 101 1.19 11.73 -16.45
CA ILE A 101 2.57 11.56 -15.97
C ILE A 101 3.55 12.00 -17.06
N GLN A 102 3.46 13.25 -17.50
CA GLN A 102 4.49 13.92 -18.26
C GLN A 102 4.52 15.40 -17.82
N ARG A 103 5.66 15.79 -17.23
CA ARG A 103 6.08 17.19 -16.96
C ARG A 103 5.57 17.86 -15.68
N SER A 104 6.06 17.42 -14.52
CA SER A 104 6.45 18.37 -13.45
C SER A 104 7.43 17.72 -12.47
N LEU A 105 8.59 17.32 -13.00
CA LEU A 105 9.65 16.61 -12.29
C LEU A 105 10.58 17.58 -11.55
N ARG A 106 10.13 18.27 -10.50
CA ARG A 106 11.01 19.04 -9.58
C ARG A 106 10.39 19.19 -8.18
N ARG A 107 10.31 18.12 -7.39
CA ARG A 107 10.39 18.05 -5.89
C ARG A 107 9.74 16.77 -5.34
N GLY A 108 10.53 15.88 -4.73
CA GLY A 108 10.10 14.89 -3.72
C GLY A 108 8.88 13.99 -4.02
N PHE A 109 8.87 13.26 -5.14
CA PHE A 109 7.85 12.23 -5.40
C PHE A 109 8.48 10.84 -5.45
N VAL A 110 7.83 9.86 -4.82
CA VAL A 110 8.17 8.43 -4.94
C VAL A 110 6.95 7.68 -5.47
N ILE A 111 7.15 6.87 -6.52
CA ILE A 111 6.12 5.98 -7.05
C ILE A 111 6.46 4.55 -6.62
N ILE A 112 5.48 3.84 -6.06
CA ILE A 112 5.63 2.48 -5.53
C ILE A 112 4.56 1.59 -6.14
#